data_AF-A0AAE6VU88-F1
#
_entry.id   AF-A0AAE6VU88-F1
#
_cell.length_a   1.000
_cell.length_b   1.000
_cell.length_c   1.000
_cell.angle_alpha   90.00
_cell.angle_beta   90.00
_cell.angle_gamma   90.00
#
_symmetry.space_group_name_H-M   'P 1'
#
loop_
_entity.id
_entity.type
_entity.pdbx_description
1 polymer ?
#
loop_
_entity_poly.entity_id
_entity_poly.type
_entity_poly.pdbx_seq_one_letter_code
_entity_poly.pdbx_strand_id
1 'polypeptide(L)'
;MMSIYKSSNRVENQTLSLSHLRAIWKSEHNVSDKLLSEVAEELNYNVNKCQLNTELRMCHFIAQVMHEVGGKFNLEENLNYNEMALISIFSHYGRTPSDAKDHAYNKATNKKADIEAIANHAYANRMGNGSVESGDGWKYRGRGMLQLTGKSNYISMKTKHNNLWSASVDFVATPDLLLQPKFAVRSALIFWLEHQLYRKADIGESRMVTDSITKVINSKTTSYNKRHDNLTDLLRRKVFKDVF
;
A
#
# COMPACT_ATOMS: atom_id res chain seq x y z
N MET A 1 -12.36 -52.30 -5.31
CA MET A 1 -11.31 -51.60 -4.55
C MET A 1 -11.78 -50.16 -4.33
N MET A 2 -12.41 -49.90 -3.17
CA MET A 2 -12.80 -48.55 -2.74
C MET A 2 -11.54 -47.75 -2.41
N SER A 3 -11.30 -46.64 -3.11
CA SER A 3 -10.38 -45.61 -2.67
C SER A 3 -11.19 -44.40 -2.24
N ILE A 4 -11.42 -44.33 -0.93
CA ILE A 4 -12.10 -43.25 -0.24
C ILE A 4 -11.11 -42.07 -0.21
N TYR A 5 -11.27 -41.11 -1.12
CA TYR A 5 -10.77 -39.76 -0.87
C TYR A 5 -11.61 -39.18 0.26
N LYS A 6 -11.09 -39.26 1.49
CA LYS A 6 -11.56 -38.39 2.57
C LYS A 6 -11.24 -36.96 2.14
N SER A 7 -12.25 -36.27 1.62
CA SER A 7 -12.27 -34.82 1.60
C SER A 7 -12.02 -34.37 3.03
N SER A 8 -10.88 -33.73 3.26
CA SER A 8 -10.61 -33.04 4.50
C SER A 8 -11.76 -32.05 4.71
N ASN A 9 -12.60 -32.32 5.70
CA ASN A 9 -13.54 -31.34 6.25
C ASN A 9 -12.72 -30.14 6.74
N ARG A 10 -12.46 -29.17 5.86
CA ARG A 10 -12.19 -27.80 6.31
C ARG A 10 -13.51 -27.33 6.89
N VAL A 11 -13.48 -26.98 8.17
CA VAL A 11 -14.55 -26.23 8.81
C VAL A 11 -14.85 -25.04 7.89
N GLU A 12 -16.08 -24.96 7.38
CA GLU A 12 -16.56 -23.75 6.72
C GLU A 12 -16.43 -22.58 7.72
N ASN A 13 -15.80 -21.48 7.26
CA ASN A 13 -15.70 -20.17 7.91
C ASN A 13 -14.54 -19.90 8.90
N GLN A 14 -13.32 -19.90 8.37
CA GLN A 14 -12.18 -19.12 8.90
C GLN A 14 -11.46 -18.45 7.72
N THR A 15 -12.14 -17.52 7.05
CA THR A 15 -11.60 -16.77 5.92
C THR A 15 -11.96 -15.30 6.03
N LEU A 16 -11.05 -14.44 5.58
CA LEU A 16 -11.33 -13.03 5.45
C LEU A 16 -12.47 -12.86 4.42
N SER A 17 -13.38 -11.93 4.68
CA SER A 17 -14.59 -11.76 3.86
C SER A 17 -14.84 -10.29 3.60
N LEU A 18 -15.79 -10.01 2.71
CA LEU A 18 -16.27 -8.66 2.46
C LEU A 18 -16.74 -7.96 3.75
N SER A 19 -17.45 -8.66 4.64
CA SER A 19 -17.99 -8.05 5.87
C SER A 19 -16.86 -7.55 6.79
N HIS A 20 -15.77 -8.31 6.91
CA HIS A 20 -14.59 -7.90 7.67
C HIS A 20 -13.98 -6.59 7.13
N LEU A 21 -13.79 -6.48 5.80
CA LEU A 21 -13.23 -5.28 5.21
C LEU A 21 -14.22 -4.11 5.17
N ARG A 22 -15.52 -4.38 4.98
CA ARG A 22 -16.58 -3.37 5.03
C ARG A 22 -16.74 -2.77 6.43
N ALA A 23 -16.43 -3.54 7.48
CA ALA A 23 -16.35 -3.01 8.85
C ALA A 23 -15.27 -1.92 9.00
N ILE A 24 -14.25 -1.91 8.14
CA ILE A 24 -13.16 -0.94 8.12
C ILE A 24 -13.51 0.20 7.16
N TRP A 25 -13.74 -0.11 5.88
CA TRP A 25 -14.13 0.84 4.85
C TRP A 25 -15.65 0.91 4.74
N LYS A 26 -16.29 1.63 5.67
CA LYS A 26 -17.75 1.61 5.87
C LYS A 26 -18.60 2.21 4.74
N SER A 27 -18.01 3.07 3.91
CA SER A 27 -18.76 3.79 2.86
C SER A 27 -18.66 3.06 1.52
N GLU A 28 -19.78 2.52 1.03
CA GLU A 28 -19.89 1.93 -0.31
C GLU A 28 -19.69 2.95 -1.43
N HIS A 29 -20.05 4.21 -1.18
CA HIS A 29 -19.79 5.31 -2.10
C HIS A 29 -18.27 5.52 -2.32
N ASN A 30 -17.47 5.38 -1.27
CA ASN A 30 -16.03 5.59 -1.36
C ASN A 30 -15.28 4.36 -1.86
N VAL A 31 -15.73 3.16 -1.48
CA VAL A 31 -15.03 1.90 -1.78
C VAL A 31 -16.09 0.87 -2.13
N SER A 32 -16.05 0.31 -3.35
CA SER A 32 -17.04 -0.66 -3.80
C SER A 32 -16.88 -2.02 -3.13
N ASP A 33 -17.97 -2.77 -3.01
CA ASP A 33 -17.92 -4.16 -2.50
C ASP A 33 -17.05 -5.05 -3.38
N LYS A 34 -17.12 -4.86 -4.71
CA LYS A 34 -16.28 -5.59 -5.66
C LYS A 34 -14.79 -5.45 -5.33
N LEU A 35 -14.33 -4.22 -5.10
CA LEU A 35 -12.94 -3.95 -4.74
C LEU A 35 -12.56 -4.66 -3.43
N LEU A 36 -13.40 -4.54 -2.39
CA LEU A 36 -13.12 -5.18 -1.11
C LEU A 36 -13.14 -6.72 -1.21
N SER A 37 -14.05 -7.31 -1.97
CA SER A 37 -14.08 -8.75 -2.22
C SER A 37 -12.80 -9.23 -2.91
N GLU A 38 -12.36 -8.55 -3.98
CA GLU A 38 -11.10 -8.89 -4.67
C GLU A 38 -9.87 -8.77 -3.73
N VAL A 39 -9.87 -7.78 -2.84
CA VAL A 39 -8.81 -7.63 -1.81
C VAL A 39 -8.86 -8.78 -0.81
N ALA A 40 -10.06 -9.14 -0.31
CA ALA A 40 -10.22 -10.22 0.65
C ALA A 40 -9.79 -11.57 0.05
N GLU A 41 -10.20 -11.86 -1.19
CA GLU A 41 -9.83 -13.05 -1.93
C GLU A 41 -8.31 -13.16 -2.11
N GLU A 42 -7.65 -12.08 -2.56
CA GLU A 42 -6.20 -12.10 -2.75
C GLU A 42 -5.43 -12.20 -1.42
N LEU A 43 -5.92 -11.58 -0.34
CA LEU A 43 -5.32 -11.76 1.00
C LEU A 43 -5.46 -13.20 1.49
N ASN A 44 -6.64 -13.81 1.37
CA ASN A 44 -6.87 -15.22 1.70
C ASN A 44 -5.96 -16.15 0.92
N TYR A 45 -5.81 -15.91 -0.39
CA TYR A 45 -4.94 -16.71 -1.26
C TYR A 45 -3.47 -16.71 -0.80
N ASN A 46 -3.03 -15.63 -0.15
CA ASN A 46 -1.64 -15.47 0.26
C ASN A 46 -1.40 -15.59 1.77
N VAL A 47 -2.44 -15.80 2.59
CA VAL A 47 -2.36 -15.63 4.06
C VAL A 47 -1.26 -16.46 4.72
N ASN A 48 -1.11 -17.72 4.30
CA ASN A 48 -0.07 -18.62 4.81
C ASN A 48 1.30 -18.32 4.17
N LYS A 49 1.32 -18.16 2.83
CA LYS A 49 2.55 -17.92 2.06
C LYS A 49 3.26 -16.64 2.52
N CYS A 50 2.48 -15.62 2.88
CA CYS A 50 2.97 -14.29 3.21
C CYS A 50 2.99 -13.99 4.71
N GLN A 51 2.85 -15.01 5.58
CA GLN A 51 2.93 -14.84 7.03
C GLN A 51 1.92 -13.78 7.54
N LEU A 52 0.66 -13.89 7.12
CA LEU A 52 -0.49 -13.13 7.63
C LEU A 52 -1.51 -14.02 8.36
N ASN A 53 -1.09 -15.23 8.72
CA ASN A 53 -1.91 -16.33 9.23
C ASN A 53 -2.19 -16.29 10.74
N THR A 54 -2.26 -15.10 11.33
CA THR A 54 -2.68 -14.90 12.71
C THR A 54 -3.48 -13.60 12.77
N GLU A 55 -4.44 -13.51 13.69
CA GLU A 55 -5.23 -12.27 13.89
C GLU A 55 -4.32 -11.05 14.07
N LEU A 56 -3.31 -11.14 14.94
CA LEU A 56 -2.44 -10.00 15.26
C LEU A 56 -1.61 -9.52 14.07
N ARG A 57 -1.06 -10.43 13.26
CA ARG A 57 -0.35 -10.07 12.01
C ARG A 57 -1.28 -9.39 11.00
N MET A 58 -2.51 -9.90 10.82
CA MET A 58 -3.51 -9.29 9.94
C MET A 58 -3.89 -7.89 10.45
N CYS A 59 -4.14 -7.73 11.76
CA CYS A 59 -4.42 -6.44 12.38
C CYS A 59 -3.29 -5.43 12.17
N HIS A 60 -2.03 -5.81 12.41
CA HIS A 60 -0.87 -4.94 12.15
C HIS A 60 -0.75 -4.54 10.68
N PHE A 61 -0.88 -5.51 9.76
CA PHE A 61 -0.82 -5.25 8.33
C PHE A 61 -1.92 -4.28 7.87
N ILE A 62 -3.17 -4.56 8.23
CA ILE A 62 -4.32 -3.75 7.82
C ILE A 62 -4.30 -2.38 8.50
N ALA A 63 -3.83 -2.25 9.74
CA ALA A 63 -3.70 -0.96 10.41
C ALA A 63 -2.79 0.02 9.65
N GLN A 64 -1.73 -0.50 9.02
CA GLN A 64 -0.83 0.26 8.17
C GLN A 64 -1.50 0.61 6.84
N VAL A 65 -2.11 -0.38 6.17
CA VAL A 65 -2.84 -0.19 4.90
C VAL A 65 -3.94 0.87 5.05
N MET A 66 -4.74 0.81 6.11
CA MET A 66 -5.79 1.79 6.42
C MET A 66 -5.28 3.23 6.39
N HIS A 67 -4.06 3.46 6.88
CA HIS A 67 -3.47 4.79 6.85
C HIS A 67 -3.02 5.18 5.45
N GLU A 68 -2.32 4.29 4.73
CA GLU A 68 -1.75 4.58 3.41
C GLU A 68 -2.83 4.82 2.35
N VAL A 69 -3.85 3.97 2.28
CA VAL A 69 -4.89 4.09 1.24
C VAL A 69 -6.03 5.01 1.65
N GLY A 70 -6.15 5.30 2.95
CA GLY A 70 -7.19 6.14 3.52
C GLY A 70 -8.61 5.60 3.33
N GLY A 71 -9.61 6.42 3.68
CA GLY A 71 -11.02 6.04 3.63
C GLY A 71 -11.62 5.90 2.23
N LYS A 72 -10.89 6.34 1.19
CA LYS A 72 -11.26 6.18 -0.23
C LYS A 72 -10.52 5.05 -0.94
N PHE A 73 -9.65 4.34 -0.23
CA PHE A 73 -8.85 3.26 -0.80
C PHE A 73 -8.02 3.71 -2.03
N ASN A 74 -7.38 4.87 -1.91
CA ASN A 74 -6.57 5.42 -3.01
C ASN A 74 -5.28 4.59 -3.15
N LEU A 75 -5.08 4.01 -4.33
CA LEU A 75 -3.90 3.22 -4.66
C LEU A 75 -2.84 4.02 -5.43
N GLU A 76 -3.08 5.31 -5.65
CA GLU A 76 -2.20 6.21 -6.39
C GLU A 76 -1.94 7.45 -5.53
N GLU A 77 -0.70 7.92 -5.52
CA GLU A 77 -0.37 9.17 -4.85
C GLU A 77 -1.10 10.37 -5.51
N ASN A 78 -1.49 11.34 -4.69
CA ASN A 78 -2.06 12.58 -5.18
C ASN A 78 -0.99 13.67 -5.20
N LEU A 79 -0.61 14.11 -6.40
CA LEU A 79 0.39 15.16 -6.62
C LEU A 79 -0.21 16.56 -6.85
N ASN A 80 -1.51 16.74 -6.61
CA ASN A 80 -2.17 18.03 -6.76
C ASN A 80 -1.88 18.96 -5.57
N TYR A 81 -0.66 19.45 -5.48
CA TYR A 81 -0.17 20.32 -4.41
C TYR A 81 -0.19 21.80 -4.80
N ASN A 82 -0.43 22.67 -3.81
CA ASN A 82 -0.16 24.10 -3.95
C ASN A 82 1.34 24.41 -3.77
N GLU A 83 1.74 25.63 -4.11
CA GLU A 83 3.14 26.07 -4.12
C GLU A 83 3.83 25.85 -2.76
N MET A 84 3.22 26.30 -1.66
CA MET A 84 3.78 26.15 -0.31
C MET A 84 3.93 24.68 0.09
N ALA A 85 2.98 23.83 -0.29
CA ALA A 85 3.05 22.41 0.00
C ALA A 85 4.17 21.73 -0.79
N LEU A 86 4.36 22.09 -2.07
CA LEU A 86 5.48 21.56 -2.87
C LEU A 86 6.83 21.90 -2.24
N ILE A 87 7.05 23.17 -1.89
CA ILE A 87 8.29 23.66 -1.27
C ILE A 87 8.58 22.92 0.04
N SER A 88 7.56 22.64 0.83
CA SER A 88 7.69 21.97 2.13
C SER A 88 7.97 20.46 2.01
N ILE A 89 7.29 19.78 1.08
CA ILE A 89 7.30 18.31 1.00
C ILE A 89 8.47 17.79 0.18
N PHE A 90 8.79 18.47 -0.92
CA PHE A 90 9.73 17.97 -1.92
C PHE A 90 11.00 18.80 -1.96
N SER A 91 12.13 18.14 -1.67
CA SER A 91 13.43 18.81 -1.60
C SER A 91 13.86 19.50 -2.89
N HIS A 92 13.35 19.09 -4.05
CA HIS A 92 13.57 19.80 -5.33
C HIS A 92 12.99 21.22 -5.25
N TYR A 93 11.69 21.32 -4.98
CA TYR A 93 10.96 22.59 -4.91
C TYR A 93 11.40 23.49 -3.74
N GLY A 94 11.90 22.90 -2.65
CA GLY A 94 12.58 23.67 -1.59
C GLY A 94 13.86 24.36 -2.05
N ARG A 95 14.55 23.82 -3.07
CA ARG A 95 15.76 24.39 -3.67
C ARG A 95 15.47 25.29 -4.87
N THR A 96 14.40 24.99 -5.61
CA THR A 96 13.93 25.80 -6.76
C THR A 96 12.47 26.22 -6.60
N PRO A 97 12.16 27.22 -5.74
CA PRO A 97 10.80 27.69 -5.53
C PRO A 97 10.09 28.22 -6.80
N SER A 98 10.86 28.68 -7.80
CA SER A 98 10.30 29.07 -9.11
C SER A 98 9.52 27.93 -9.76
N ASP A 99 10.06 26.72 -9.75
CA ASP A 99 9.42 25.55 -10.33
C ASP A 99 8.12 25.23 -9.57
N ALA A 100 8.06 25.53 -8.27
CA ALA A 100 6.87 25.27 -7.45
C ALA A 100 5.71 26.15 -7.93
N LYS A 101 5.96 27.43 -8.22
CA LYS A 101 4.98 28.34 -8.79
C LYS A 101 4.50 27.87 -10.17
N ASP A 102 5.41 27.32 -10.98
CA ASP A 102 5.12 26.87 -12.33
C ASP A 102 4.36 25.55 -12.37
N HIS A 103 4.58 24.64 -11.43
CA HIS A 103 3.94 23.32 -11.45
C HIS A 103 2.75 23.21 -10.49
N ALA A 104 2.63 24.07 -9.48
CA ALA A 104 1.59 23.97 -8.46
C ALA A 104 0.17 24.28 -8.96
N TYR A 105 -0.78 23.68 -8.25
CA TYR A 105 -2.17 24.12 -8.24
C TYR A 105 -2.28 25.53 -7.67
N ASN A 106 -3.07 26.38 -8.33
CA ASN A 106 -3.37 27.72 -7.87
C ASN A 106 -4.86 28.03 -8.04
N LYS A 107 -5.57 28.07 -6.90
CA LYS A 107 -7.02 28.34 -6.86
C LYS A 107 -7.37 29.74 -7.35
N ALA A 108 -6.56 30.75 -7.05
CA ALA A 108 -6.84 32.15 -7.41
C ALA A 108 -6.84 32.38 -8.93
N THR A 109 -6.05 31.60 -9.65
CA THR A 109 -5.94 31.64 -11.12
C THR A 109 -6.66 30.48 -11.80
N ASN A 110 -7.32 29.61 -11.03
CA ASN A 110 -7.91 28.35 -11.50
C ASN A 110 -6.92 27.44 -12.28
N LYS A 111 -5.62 27.56 -12.00
CA LYS A 111 -4.57 26.73 -12.59
C LYS A 111 -4.54 25.38 -11.90
N LYS A 112 -4.64 24.31 -12.69
CA LYS A 112 -4.44 22.93 -12.22
C LYS A 112 -2.94 22.65 -12.02
N ALA A 113 -2.62 21.78 -11.07
CA ALA A 113 -1.24 21.32 -10.92
C ALA A 113 -0.80 20.53 -12.16
N ASP A 114 0.45 20.74 -12.57
CA ASP A 114 1.13 19.86 -13.52
C ASP A 114 1.72 18.67 -12.74
N ILE A 115 0.89 17.66 -12.50
CA ILE A 115 1.22 16.52 -11.66
C ILE A 115 2.36 15.66 -12.25
N GLU A 116 2.50 15.65 -13.58
CA GLU A 116 3.57 14.93 -14.26
C GLU A 116 4.90 15.65 -14.07
N ALA A 117 4.93 16.97 -14.27
CA ALA A 117 6.10 17.78 -13.94
C ALA A 117 6.46 17.66 -12.45
N ILE A 118 5.46 17.67 -11.55
CA ILE A 118 5.69 17.45 -10.11
C ILE A 118 6.39 16.13 -9.84
N ALA A 119 5.90 15.02 -10.40
CA ALA A 119 6.53 13.73 -10.19
C ALA A 119 7.93 13.66 -10.79
N ASN A 120 8.10 14.15 -12.02
CA ASN A 120 9.38 14.12 -12.73
C ASN A 120 10.45 14.92 -11.99
N HIS A 121 10.12 16.09 -11.46
CA HIS A 121 11.05 16.89 -10.67
C HIS A 121 11.26 16.34 -9.25
N ALA A 122 10.20 15.91 -8.56
CA ALA A 122 10.30 15.37 -7.19
C ALA A 122 11.13 14.09 -7.11
N TYR A 123 11.08 13.26 -8.15
CA TYR A 123 11.67 11.91 -8.15
C TYR A 123 12.82 11.73 -9.17
N ALA A 124 13.27 12.78 -9.86
CA ALA A 124 14.43 12.72 -10.75
C ALA A 124 15.69 12.24 -10.01
N ASN A 125 16.48 11.38 -10.66
CA ASN A 125 17.75 10.85 -10.18
C ASN A 125 17.67 10.14 -8.81
N ARG A 126 16.48 9.63 -8.45
CA ARG A 126 16.22 8.95 -7.19
C ARG A 126 15.68 7.56 -7.45
N MET A 127 16.05 6.60 -6.61
CA MET A 127 15.48 5.24 -6.63
C MET A 127 15.59 4.58 -8.02
N GLY A 128 16.67 4.90 -8.77
CA GLY A 128 16.93 4.42 -10.13
C GLY A 128 16.12 5.11 -11.25
N ASN A 129 15.34 6.14 -10.94
CA ASN A 129 14.77 7.02 -11.97
C ASN A 129 15.89 7.79 -12.66
N GLY A 130 15.74 8.03 -13.97
CA GLY A 130 16.60 8.94 -14.73
C GLY A 130 16.37 10.42 -14.40
N SER A 131 16.85 11.30 -15.28
CA SER A 131 16.65 12.74 -15.19
C SER A 131 15.18 13.12 -15.34
N VAL A 132 14.85 14.41 -15.16
CA VAL A 132 13.48 14.93 -15.34
C VAL A 132 12.94 14.56 -16.72
N GLU A 133 13.77 14.69 -17.75
CA GLU A 133 13.43 14.46 -19.16
C GLU A 133 13.13 12.99 -19.47
N SER A 134 13.58 12.06 -18.62
CA SER A 134 13.29 10.64 -18.80
C SER A 134 11.81 10.28 -18.60
N GLY A 135 11.05 11.14 -17.91
CA GLY A 135 9.67 10.84 -17.50
C GLY A 135 9.56 9.74 -16.42
N ASP A 136 10.69 9.24 -15.90
CA ASP A 136 10.71 8.12 -14.94
C ASP A 136 10.02 8.51 -13.62
N GLY A 137 10.06 9.78 -13.22
CA GLY A 137 9.43 10.22 -11.98
C GLY A 137 7.92 10.03 -11.99
N TRP A 138 7.25 10.44 -13.08
CA TRP A 138 5.82 10.20 -13.29
C TRP A 138 5.51 8.74 -13.59
N LYS A 139 6.31 8.10 -14.46
CA LYS A 139 6.10 6.70 -14.83
C LYS A 139 6.14 5.78 -13.60
N TYR A 140 7.10 5.99 -12.71
CA TYR A 140 7.30 5.21 -11.49
C TYR A 140 6.89 5.95 -10.21
N ARG A 141 5.88 6.82 -10.30
CA ARG A 141 5.20 7.43 -9.15
C ARG A 141 4.60 6.38 -8.20
N GLY A 142 4.33 6.78 -6.97
CA GLY A 142 3.78 5.98 -5.88
C GLY A 142 2.46 5.29 -6.22
N ARG A 143 2.47 3.96 -6.18
CA ARG A 143 1.28 3.12 -6.38
C ARG A 143 1.18 1.96 -5.38
N GLY A 144 -0.02 1.41 -5.25
CA GLY A 144 -0.31 0.24 -4.40
C GLY A 144 -0.56 0.59 -2.93
N MET A 145 -0.85 -0.44 -2.13
CA MET A 145 -1.35 -0.26 -0.76
C MET A 145 -0.33 0.29 0.23
N LEU A 146 0.97 0.07 0.00
CA LEU A 146 2.06 0.60 0.83
C LEU A 146 3.02 1.48 0.01
N GLN A 147 2.49 2.17 -1.01
CA GLN A 147 3.19 3.21 -1.79
C GLN A 147 4.58 2.81 -2.33
N LEU A 148 4.57 2.03 -3.41
CA LEU A 148 5.78 1.68 -4.16
C LEU A 148 6.14 2.79 -5.15
N THR A 149 7.33 3.39 -4.99
CA THR A 149 7.82 4.50 -5.80
C THR A 149 9.23 4.25 -6.33
N GLY A 150 9.51 4.64 -7.57
CA GLY A 150 10.84 4.64 -8.19
C GLY A 150 11.18 3.35 -8.94
N LYS A 151 11.84 3.50 -10.09
CA LYS A 151 12.14 2.43 -11.05
C LYS A 151 12.82 1.21 -10.45
N SER A 152 13.77 1.39 -9.53
CA SER A 152 14.45 0.29 -8.85
C SER A 152 13.49 -0.56 -8.03
N ASN A 153 12.50 0.07 -7.39
CA ASN A 153 11.48 -0.63 -6.62
C ASN A 153 10.50 -1.36 -7.55
N TYR A 154 10.18 -0.82 -8.71
CA TYR A 154 9.39 -1.51 -9.74
C TYR A 154 10.11 -2.74 -10.32
N ILE A 155 11.44 -2.65 -10.52
CA ILE A 155 12.27 -3.79 -10.94
C ILE A 155 12.31 -4.87 -9.84
N SER A 156 12.50 -4.44 -8.58
CA SER A 156 12.47 -5.33 -7.41
C SER A 156 11.11 -6.04 -7.28
N MET A 157 10.01 -5.30 -7.44
CA MET A 157 8.65 -5.83 -7.45
C MET A 157 8.46 -6.90 -8.53
N LYS A 158 8.87 -6.64 -9.77
CA LYS A 158 8.84 -7.64 -10.86
C LYS A 158 9.56 -8.92 -10.48
N THR A 159 10.79 -8.80 -10.00
CA THR A 159 11.62 -9.96 -9.66
C THR A 159 10.99 -10.77 -8.54
N LYS A 160 10.61 -10.13 -7.44
CA LYS A 160 10.05 -10.80 -6.26
C LYS A 160 8.68 -11.40 -6.54
N HIS A 161 7.84 -10.68 -7.29
CA HIS A 161 6.54 -11.19 -7.69
C HIS A 161 6.70 -12.47 -8.50
N ASN A 162 7.56 -12.48 -9.50
CA ASN A 162 7.73 -13.65 -10.38
C ASN A 162 8.40 -14.83 -9.67
N ASN A 163 9.10 -14.60 -8.56
CA ASN A 163 9.62 -15.66 -7.70
C ASN A 163 8.55 -16.24 -6.76
N LEU A 164 7.60 -15.43 -6.27
CA LEU A 164 6.57 -15.84 -5.31
C LEU A 164 5.29 -16.39 -5.98
N TRP A 165 5.03 -15.97 -7.21
CA TRP A 165 3.87 -16.36 -8.01
C TRP A 165 4.32 -16.77 -9.40
N SER A 166 3.83 -17.91 -9.88
CA SER A 166 4.22 -18.51 -11.17
C SER A 166 3.85 -17.70 -12.42
N ALA A 167 3.13 -16.60 -12.27
CA ALA A 167 2.73 -15.73 -13.37
C ALA A 167 3.77 -14.61 -13.54
N SER A 168 4.48 -14.62 -14.67
CA SER A 168 5.39 -13.54 -15.03
C SER A 168 4.62 -12.26 -15.33
N VAL A 169 4.94 -11.19 -14.60
CA VAL A 169 4.33 -9.87 -14.76
C VAL A 169 5.43 -8.82 -14.89
N ASP A 170 5.27 -7.86 -15.81
CA ASP A 170 6.23 -6.78 -16.03
C ASP A 170 5.71 -5.43 -15.53
N PHE A 171 5.98 -5.14 -14.25
CA PHE A 171 5.62 -3.85 -13.64
C PHE A 171 6.49 -2.69 -14.13
N VAL A 172 7.61 -2.95 -14.80
CA VAL A 172 8.49 -1.88 -15.32
C VAL A 172 7.95 -1.37 -16.65
N ALA A 173 7.44 -2.29 -17.47
CA ALA A 173 6.73 -1.99 -18.72
C ALA A 173 5.34 -1.39 -18.44
N THR A 174 4.60 -1.98 -17.49
CA THR A 174 3.21 -1.60 -17.19
C THR A 174 3.02 -1.29 -15.69
N PRO A 175 3.51 -0.12 -15.21
CA PRO A 175 3.50 0.22 -13.79
C PRO A 175 2.09 0.38 -13.20
N ASP A 176 1.10 0.75 -14.01
CA ASP A 176 -0.30 0.91 -13.59
C ASP A 176 -0.97 -0.42 -13.18
N LEU A 177 -0.34 -1.57 -13.44
CA LEU A 177 -0.81 -2.84 -12.87
C LEU A 177 -0.91 -2.77 -11.35
N LEU A 178 -0.08 -1.97 -10.66
CA LEU A 178 -0.15 -1.80 -9.21
C LEU A 178 -1.42 -1.07 -8.72
N LEU A 179 -2.23 -0.50 -9.62
CA LEU A 179 -3.55 0.06 -9.31
C LEU A 179 -4.64 -1.02 -9.30
N GLN A 180 -4.36 -2.23 -9.80
CA GLN A 180 -5.29 -3.34 -9.77
C GLN A 180 -5.26 -4.01 -8.38
N PRO A 181 -6.42 -4.40 -7.81
CA PRO A 181 -6.50 -4.89 -6.43
C PRO A 181 -5.55 -6.04 -6.13
N LYS A 182 -5.48 -7.02 -7.05
CA LYS A 182 -4.55 -8.15 -6.98
C LYS A 182 -3.10 -7.72 -6.76
N PHE A 183 -2.59 -6.82 -7.60
CA PHE A 183 -1.18 -6.41 -7.54
C PHE A 183 -0.92 -5.36 -6.45
N ALA A 184 -1.93 -4.57 -6.08
CA ALA A 184 -1.88 -3.69 -4.93
C ALA A 184 -1.71 -4.49 -3.62
N VAL A 185 -2.44 -5.59 -3.44
CA VAL A 185 -2.24 -6.53 -2.31
C VAL A 185 -0.84 -7.13 -2.37
N ARG A 186 -0.45 -7.72 -3.52
CA ARG A 186 0.83 -8.43 -3.64
C ARG A 186 2.05 -7.54 -3.40
N SER A 187 2.02 -6.29 -3.84
CA SER A 187 3.11 -5.34 -3.58
C SER A 187 3.28 -5.07 -2.09
N ALA A 188 2.18 -4.89 -1.35
CA ALA A 188 2.22 -4.73 0.10
C ALA A 188 2.68 -6.02 0.81
N LEU A 189 2.28 -7.20 0.33
CA LEU A 189 2.75 -8.48 0.88
C LEU A 189 4.24 -8.73 0.63
N ILE A 190 4.76 -8.33 -0.52
CA ILE A 190 6.20 -8.38 -0.80
C ILE A 190 6.95 -7.49 0.21
N PHE A 191 6.49 -6.26 0.42
CA PHE A 191 7.09 -5.35 1.39
C PHE A 191 7.06 -5.94 2.81
N TRP A 192 5.91 -6.48 3.21
CA TRP A 192 5.71 -7.15 4.50
C TRP A 192 6.71 -8.29 4.74
N LEU A 193 6.91 -9.15 3.74
CA LEU A 193 7.84 -10.27 3.79
C LEU A 193 9.30 -9.82 3.78
N GLU A 194 9.66 -8.94 2.85
CA GLU A 194 11.02 -8.44 2.66
C GLU A 194 11.57 -7.83 3.95
N HIS A 195 10.74 -7.05 4.64
CA HIS A 195 11.13 -6.39 5.87
C HIS A 195 10.81 -7.19 7.14
N GLN A 196 10.38 -8.45 6.98
CA GLN A 196 10.04 -9.36 8.07
C GLN A 196 9.08 -8.75 9.11
N LEU A 197 8.12 -7.96 8.66
CA LEU A 197 7.22 -7.22 9.54
C LEU A 197 6.34 -8.14 10.39
N TYR A 198 6.09 -9.36 9.92
CA TYR A 198 5.42 -10.41 10.71
C TYR A 198 6.16 -10.73 12.00
N ARG A 199 7.51 -10.75 12.00
CA ARG A 199 8.30 -10.99 13.22
C ARG A 199 8.16 -9.85 14.22
N LYS A 200 7.98 -8.63 13.74
CA LYS A 200 7.71 -7.47 14.60
C LYS A 200 6.30 -7.59 15.19
N ALA A 201 5.31 -7.89 14.37
CA ALA A 201 3.93 -8.09 14.81
C ALA A 201 3.82 -9.19 15.88
N ASP A 202 4.60 -10.26 15.77
CA ASP A 202 4.63 -11.36 16.74
C ASP A 202 5.08 -10.94 18.15
N ILE A 203 5.76 -9.80 18.29
CA ILE A 203 6.20 -9.28 19.61
C ILE A 203 4.99 -8.81 20.42
N GLY A 204 3.89 -8.38 19.78
CA GLY A 204 2.66 -7.99 20.46
C GLY A 204 1.98 -6.76 19.85
N GLU A 205 0.97 -6.26 20.56
CA GLU A 205 0.11 -5.13 20.13
C GLU A 205 0.55 -3.76 20.68
N SER A 206 1.66 -3.70 21.42
CA SER A 206 2.10 -2.47 22.06
C SER A 206 2.39 -1.34 21.07
N ARG A 207 2.30 -0.10 21.56
CA ARG A 207 2.68 1.10 20.79
C ARG A 207 4.10 1.00 20.23
N MET A 208 5.05 0.53 21.04
CA MET A 208 6.44 0.33 20.64
C MET A 208 6.55 -0.60 19.41
N VAL A 209 5.79 -1.70 19.38
CA VAL A 209 5.79 -2.64 18.25
C VAL A 209 5.21 -1.97 17.01
N THR A 210 4.06 -1.32 17.12
CA THR A 210 3.38 -0.66 15.99
C THR A 210 4.25 0.46 15.39
N ASP A 211 4.94 1.22 16.24
CA ASP A 211 5.87 2.27 15.82
C ASP A 211 7.09 1.68 15.12
N SER A 212 7.58 0.53 15.58
CA SER A 212 8.70 -0.17 14.93
C SER A 212 8.35 -0.63 13.50
N ILE A 213 7.09 -1.01 13.25
CA ILE A 213 6.58 -1.35 11.91
C ILE A 213 6.41 -0.08 11.07
N THR A 214 5.76 0.93 11.65
CA THR A 214 5.54 2.23 11.00
C THR A 214 6.85 2.86 10.53
N LYS A 215 7.91 2.80 11.36
CA LYS A 215 9.23 3.34 11.02
C LYS A 215 9.86 2.67 9.80
N VAL A 216 9.59 1.38 9.57
CA VAL A 216 10.06 0.67 8.38
C VAL A 216 9.28 1.11 7.14
N ILE A 217 7.96 1.22 7.25
CA ILE A 217 7.09 1.65 6.15
C ILE A 217 7.38 3.10 5.75
N ASN A 218 7.43 4.01 6.73
CA ASN A 218 7.71 5.41 6.49
C ASN A 218 8.33 6.08 7.73
N SER A 219 9.66 6.06 7.81
CA SER A 219 10.39 6.65 8.94
C SER A 219 10.17 8.16 9.14
N LYS A 220 9.76 8.89 8.09
CA LYS A 220 9.56 10.34 8.10
C LYS A 220 8.10 10.73 8.36
N THR A 221 7.22 9.77 8.60
CA THR A 221 5.79 10.06 8.81
C THR A 221 5.53 10.71 10.16
N THR A 222 4.47 11.49 10.26
CA THR A 222 3.92 12.00 11.53
C THR A 222 2.73 11.18 12.01
N SER A 223 2.33 10.14 11.26
CA SER A 223 1.08 9.40 11.49
C SER A 223 1.18 8.20 12.43
N TYR A 224 2.23 8.12 13.26
CA TYR A 224 2.41 7.04 14.23
C TYR A 224 1.19 6.84 15.13
N ASN A 225 0.61 7.92 15.66
CA ASN A 225 -0.62 7.83 16.48
C ASN A 225 -1.77 7.19 15.70
N LYS A 226 -2.06 7.68 14.48
CA LYS A 226 -3.17 7.18 13.65
C LYS A 226 -3.04 5.68 13.35
N ARG A 227 -1.83 5.19 13.08
CA ARG A 227 -1.59 3.77 12.79
C ARG A 227 -1.75 2.89 14.03
N HIS A 228 -1.33 3.37 15.19
CA HIS A 228 -1.58 2.67 16.45
C HIS A 228 -3.06 2.68 16.86
N ASP A 229 -3.76 3.79 16.62
CA ASP A 229 -5.20 3.89 16.84
C ASP A 229 -5.96 2.91 15.92
N ASN A 230 -5.55 2.78 14.65
CA ASN A 230 -6.10 1.79 13.74
C ASN A 230 -5.92 0.36 14.28
N LEU A 231 -4.71 0.00 14.74
CA LEU A 231 -4.45 -1.32 15.33
C LEU A 231 -5.39 -1.57 16.53
N THR A 232 -5.46 -0.60 17.43
CA THR A 232 -6.29 -0.68 18.64
C THR A 232 -7.77 -0.83 18.30
N ASP A 233 -8.27 -0.10 17.30
CA ASP A 233 -9.66 -0.22 16.85
C ASP A 233 -9.97 -1.61 16.28
N LEU A 234 -9.08 -2.15 15.43
CA LEU A 234 -9.25 -3.48 14.84
C LEU A 234 -9.34 -4.57 15.91
N LEU A 235 -8.42 -4.56 16.89
CA LEU A 235 -8.38 -5.52 17.98
C LEU A 235 -9.59 -5.36 18.93
N ARG A 236 -9.91 -4.14 19.33
CA ARG A 236 -11.04 -3.85 20.22
C ARG A 236 -12.38 -4.31 19.61
N ARG A 237 -12.54 -4.08 18.30
CA ARG A 237 -13.75 -4.48 17.56
C ARG A 237 -13.72 -5.94 17.12
N LYS A 238 -12.62 -6.67 17.36
CA LYS A 238 -12.45 -8.08 17.02
C LYS A 238 -12.70 -8.34 15.54
N VAL A 239 -12.22 -7.43 14.67
CA VAL A 239 -12.56 -7.42 13.24
C VAL A 239 -12.10 -8.69 12.52
N PHE A 240 -11.06 -9.36 13.00
CA PHE A 240 -10.52 -10.58 12.37
C PHE A 240 -10.50 -11.79 13.31
N LYS A 241 -11.26 -11.75 14.41
CA LYS A 241 -11.20 -12.78 15.46
C LYS A 241 -11.67 -14.16 14.98
N ASP A 242 -12.57 -14.19 14.00
CA ASP A 242 -13.15 -15.39 13.39
C ASP A 242 -12.48 -15.79 12.07
N VAL A 243 -11.41 -15.09 11.67
CA VAL A 243 -10.65 -15.40 10.44
C VAL A 243 -9.59 -16.49 10.66
N PHE A 244 -9.10 -16.68 11.89
CA PHE A 244 -8.00 -17.59 12.24
C PHE A 244 -8.38 -18.44 13.46
#